data_AF-A0A5E3WN10-F1
#
_entry.id   AF-A0A5E3WN10-F1
#
_cell.length_a   1.000
_cell.length_b   1.000
_cell.length_c   1.000
_cell.angle_alpha   90.00
_cell.angle_beta   90.00
_cell.angle_gamma   90.00
#
_symmetry.space_group_name_H-M   'P 1'
#
loop_
_entity.id
_entity.type
_entity.pdbx_description
1 polymer ?
#
loop_
_entity_poly.entity_id
_entity_poly.type
_entity_poly.pdbx_seq_one_letter_code
_entity_poly.pdbx_strand_id
1 'polypeptide(L)'
;MARRDPFFEAGGRAEFLDTQVDVYQRMNRMSSRQRRIAEYGIFARYLEHWPEDANRAREYAKNIKGTAVLSEVNPLLNLIQNWLYARRRYRLRC
;
A
#
# COMPACT_ATOMS: atom_id res chain seq x y z
N MET A 1 8.03 -9.16 15.70
CA MET A 1 8.00 -7.77 15.20
C MET A 1 7.89 -7.79 13.68
N ALA A 2 6.86 -7.18 13.10
CA ALA A 2 6.84 -7.03 11.64
C ALA A 2 7.94 -6.05 11.24
N ARG A 3 8.75 -6.43 10.25
CA ARG A 3 9.67 -5.51 9.57
C ARG A 3 8.87 -4.27 9.19
N ARG A 4 9.19 -3.14 9.81
CA ARG A 4 8.65 -1.83 9.44
C ARG A 4 9.34 -1.49 8.13
N ASP A 5 8.55 -1.32 7.07
CA ASP A 5 9.11 -0.87 5.80
C ASP A 5 9.56 0.58 6.00
N PRO A 6 10.82 0.94 5.68
CA PRO A 6 11.36 2.28 5.91
C PRO A 6 10.58 3.38 5.18
N PHE A 7 9.78 3.01 4.17
CA PHE A 7 8.85 3.95 3.53
C PHE A 7 7.74 4.44 4.50
N PHE A 8 7.27 3.58 5.42
CA PHE A 8 6.17 3.87 6.35
C PHE A 8 6.63 4.08 7.80
N GLU A 9 7.94 4.31 8.04
CA GLU A 9 8.54 4.36 9.39
C GLU A 9 8.20 5.60 10.23
N ALA A 10 7.55 6.63 9.67
CA ALA A 10 7.24 7.86 10.38
C ALA A 10 5.74 8.20 10.38
N GLY A 11 5.22 8.57 11.57
CA GLY A 11 3.96 9.28 11.81
C GLY A 11 2.70 8.65 11.22
N GLY A 12 1.92 7.90 12.00
CA GLY A 12 0.53 7.49 11.70
C GLY A 12 0.28 6.62 10.46
N ARG A 13 1.22 6.52 9.50
CA ARG A 13 1.06 5.84 8.20
C ARG A 13 0.81 4.35 8.35
N ALA A 14 1.68 3.68 9.10
CA ALA A 14 1.55 2.25 9.38
C ALA A 14 0.27 1.94 10.17
N GLU A 15 -0.14 2.83 11.08
CA GLU A 15 -1.36 2.68 11.88
C GLU A 15 -2.61 2.83 11.00
N PHE A 16 -2.66 3.87 10.15
CA PHE A 16 -3.71 4.04 9.15
C PHE A 16 -3.83 2.80 8.24
N LEU A 17 -2.72 2.31 7.70
CA LEU A 17 -2.73 1.14 6.83
C LEU A 17 -3.19 -0.12 7.59
N ASP A 18 -2.86 -0.24 8.88
CA ASP A 18 -3.34 -1.34 9.73
C ASP A 18 -4.87 -1.32 9.86
N THR A 19 -5.50 -0.14 9.94
CA THR A 19 -6.97 -0.01 9.95
C THR A 19 -7.60 -0.39 8.60
N GLN A 20 -6.85 -0.31 7.49
CA GLN A 20 -7.34 -0.68 6.16
C GLN A 20 -7.13 -2.16 5.82
N VAL A 21 -6.46 -2.95 6.69
CA VAL A 21 -6.17 -4.38 6.44
C VAL A 21 -7.45 -5.18 6.19
N ASP A 22 -8.50 -4.97 6.99
CA ASP A 22 -9.75 -5.75 6.86
C ASP A 22 -10.56 -5.35 5.62
N VAL A 23 -10.47 -4.09 5.20
CA VAL A 23 -11.01 -3.63 3.91
C VAL A 23 -10.30 -4.38 2.78
N TYR A 24 -8.96 -4.36 2.80
CA TYR A 24 -8.14 -5.06 1.81
C TYR A 24 -8.37 -6.58 1.79
N GLN A 25 -8.65 -7.20 2.93
CA GLN A 25 -9.02 -8.62 2.98
C GLN A 25 -10.36 -8.90 2.29
N ARG A 26 -11.39 -8.11 2.61
CA ARG A 26 -12.74 -8.26 2.01
C ARG A 26 -12.72 -8.07 0.50
N MET A 27 -11.84 -7.21 0.00
CA MET A 27 -11.65 -6.98 -1.43
C MET A 27 -11.30 -8.23 -2.25
N ASN A 28 -10.67 -9.25 -1.64
CA ASN A 28 -10.36 -10.51 -2.33
C ASN A 28 -11.61 -11.34 -2.68
N ARG A 29 -12.76 -11.03 -2.07
CA ARG A 29 -14.05 -11.68 -2.35
C ARG A 29 -14.93 -10.87 -3.30
N MET A 30 -14.44 -9.72 -3.76
CA MET A 30 -15.19 -8.80 -4.63
C MET A 30 -14.89 -9.07 -6.11
N SER A 31 -15.78 -8.58 -6.98
CA SER A 31 -15.50 -8.53 -8.43
C SER A 31 -14.29 -7.64 -8.73
N SER A 32 -13.60 -7.88 -9.86
CA SER A 32 -12.44 -7.10 -10.27
C SER A 32 -12.71 -5.59 -10.33
N ARG A 33 -13.92 -5.19 -10.76
CA ARG A 33 -14.33 -3.77 -10.80
C ARG A 33 -14.47 -3.18 -9.40
N GLN A 34 -15.15 -3.87 -8.49
CA GLN A 34 -15.33 -3.42 -7.10
C GLN A 34 -14.02 -3.39 -6.34
N ARG A 35 -13.15 -4.39 -6.56
CA ARG A 35 -11.80 -4.45 -6.00
C ARG A 35 -11.01 -3.20 -6.37
N ARG A 36 -10.99 -2.86 -7.66
CA ARG A 36 -10.28 -1.69 -8.17
C ARG A 36 -10.79 -0.38 -7.54
N ILE A 37 -12.11 -0.23 -7.39
CA ILE A 37 -12.71 0.95 -6.72
C ILE A 37 -12.26 1.03 -5.25
N ALA A 38 -12.30 -0.08 -4.52
CA ALA A 38 -11.89 -0.10 -3.12
C ALA A 38 -10.37 0.17 -2.94
N GLU A 39 -9.55 -0.32 -3.88
CA GLU A 39 -8.10 -0.05 -3.97
C GLU A 39 -7.84 1.45 -4.10
N TYR A 40 -8.50 2.10 -5.07
CA TYR A 40 -8.41 3.55 -5.24
C TYR A 40 -8.97 4.31 -4.04
N GLY A 41 -9.99 3.79 -3.37
CA GLY A 41 -10.53 4.40 -2.15
C GLY A 41 -9.56 4.40 -0.98
N ILE A 42 -8.85 3.29 -0.74
CA ILE A 42 -7.77 3.23 0.26
C ILE A 42 -6.66 4.20 -0.10
N PHE A 43 -6.28 4.22 -1.37
CA PHE A 43 -5.22 5.07 -1.88
C PHE A 43 -5.53 6.57 -1.79
N ALA A 44 -6.74 6.97 -2.17
CA ALA A 44 -7.18 8.37 -2.09
C ALA A 44 -7.14 8.86 -0.64
N ARG A 45 -7.73 8.10 0.30
CA ARG A 45 -7.69 8.44 1.72
C ARG A 45 -6.27 8.52 2.28
N TYR A 46 -5.37 7.64 1.82
CA TYR A 46 -3.97 7.70 2.20
C TYR A 46 -3.34 9.03 1.76
N LEU A 47 -3.55 9.43 0.50
CA LEU A 47 -3.00 10.68 -0.04
C LEU A 47 -3.63 11.95 0.54
N GLU A 48 -4.87 11.89 1.01
CA GLU A 48 -5.48 12.99 1.77
C GLU A 48 -4.72 13.28 3.07
N HIS A 49 -4.16 12.25 3.70
CA HIS A 49 -3.40 12.38 4.94
C HIS A 49 -1.92 12.70 4.69
N TRP A 50 -1.33 12.15 3.61
CA TRP A 50 0.09 12.30 3.27
C TRP A 50 0.31 12.50 1.76
N PRO A 51 -0.01 13.69 1.22
CA PRO A 51 0.20 13.98 -0.20
C PRO A 51 1.67 13.95 -0.61
N GLU A 52 2.60 14.23 0.32
CA GLU A 52 4.04 14.23 0.08
C GLU A 52 4.60 12.86 -0.32
N ASP A 53 3.96 11.78 0.12
CA ASP A 53 4.38 10.41 -0.15
C ASP A 53 4.22 10.05 -1.64
N ALA A 54 3.33 10.75 -2.38
CA ALA A 54 3.20 10.59 -3.82
C ALA A 54 4.48 10.98 -4.57
N ASN A 55 5.13 12.07 -4.14
CA ASN A 55 6.37 12.54 -4.74
C ASN A 55 7.55 11.65 -4.35
N ARG A 56 7.63 11.28 -3.06
CA ARG A 56 8.67 10.39 -2.55
C ARG A 56 8.63 9.01 -3.20
N ALA A 57 7.44 8.45 -3.46
CA ALA A 57 7.30 7.17 -4.16
C ALA A 57 7.78 7.25 -5.62
N ARG A 58 7.55 8.38 -6.31
CA ARG A 58 8.07 8.60 -7.66
C ARG A 58 9.60 8.70 -7.67
N GLU A 59 10.19 9.40 -6.69
CA GLU A 59 11.65 9.51 -6.57
C GLU A 59 12.29 8.16 -6.22
N TYR A 60 11.70 7.41 -5.29
CA TYR A 60 12.15 6.07 -4.94
C TYR A 60 12.14 5.13 -6.16
N ALA A 61 11.07 5.18 -6.97
CA ALA A 61 10.98 4.41 -8.20
C ALA A 61 12.05 4.78 -9.23
N LYS A 62 12.44 6.06 -9.36
CA LYS A 62 13.53 6.50 -10.25
C LYS A 62 14.89 5.94 -9.82
N ASN A 63 15.11 5.73 -8.52
CA ASN A 63 16.37 5.25 -7.98
C ASN A 63 16.50 3.72 -8.06
N ILE A 64 15.41 2.98 -8.24
CA ILE A 64 15.43 1.52 -8.48
C ILE A 64 15.64 1.27 -9.98
N LYS A 65 16.85 1.56 -10.49
CA LYS A 65 17.30 1.08 -11.81
C LYS A 65 17.61 -0.41 -11.71
N GLY A 66 16.64 -1.29 -11.98
CA GLY A 66 16.97 -2.73 -12.08
C GLY A 66 15.82 -3.72 -12.14
N THR A 67 14.63 -3.40 -11.63
CA THR A 67 13.46 -4.31 -11.70
C THR A 67 12.44 -3.79 -12.70
N ALA A 68 12.64 -4.18 -13.95
CA ALA A 68 11.81 -3.86 -15.11
C ALA A 68 10.42 -4.54 -15.13
N VAL A 69 9.75 -4.78 -13.99
CA VAL A 69 8.50 -5.59 -13.95
C VAL A 69 7.34 -4.96 -13.18
N LEU A 70 7.29 -3.64 -12.99
CA LEU A 70 6.12 -2.97 -12.42
C LEU A 70 5.62 -1.86 -13.34
N SER A 71 5.25 -2.28 -14.55
CA SER A 71 4.54 -1.48 -15.53
C SER A 71 3.23 -0.95 -14.91
N GLU A 72 3.12 0.38 -14.84
CA GLU A 72 1.88 1.17 -14.93
C GLU A 72 0.83 1.12 -13.81
N VAL A 73 1.20 0.65 -12.60
CA VAL A 73 0.40 0.92 -11.40
C VAL A 73 1.23 1.82 -10.50
N ASN A 74 0.69 3.00 -10.16
CA ASN A 74 1.35 4.04 -9.37
C ASN A 74 2.26 3.42 -8.28
N PRO A 75 3.58 3.72 -8.25
CA PRO A 75 4.52 3.05 -7.35
C PRO A 75 4.09 3.08 -5.88
N LEU A 76 3.42 4.16 -5.44
CA LEU A 76 2.86 4.25 -4.09
C LEU A 76 1.70 3.27 -3.86
N LEU A 77 0.80 3.12 -4.83
CA LEU A 77 -0.29 2.15 -4.75
C LEU A 77 0.24 0.73 -4.62
N ASN A 78 1.28 0.38 -5.38
CA ASN A 78 1.93 -0.92 -5.27
C ASN A 78 2.63 -1.13 -3.91
N LEU A 79 3.31 -0.09 -3.38
CA LEU A 79 3.91 -0.15 -2.04
C LEU A 79 2.84 -0.40 -0.96
N ILE A 80 1.72 0.32 -1.02
CA ILE A 80 0.57 0.14 -0.10
C ILE A 80 -0.01 -1.28 -0.22
N GLN A 81 -0.23 -1.79 -1.45
CA GLN A 81 -0.73 -3.14 -1.66
C GLN A 81 0.21 -4.21 -1.11
N ASN A 82 1.52 -4.09 -1.37
CA ASN A 82 2.52 -5.03 -0.85
C ASN A 82 2.57 -5.00 0.67
N TRP A 83 2.48 -3.81 1.28
CA TRP A 83 2.44 -3.66 2.72
C TRP A 83 1.19 -4.34 3.32
N LEU A 84 0.01 -4.07 2.76
CA LEU A 84 -1.26 -4.66 3.21
C LEU A 84 -1.26 -6.19 3.05
N TYR A 85 -0.70 -6.69 1.94
CA TYR A 85 -0.52 -8.13 1.72
C TYR A 85 0.40 -8.76 2.76
N ALA A 86 1.55 -8.15 3.03
CA ALA A 86 2.48 -8.62 4.05
C ALA A 86 1.78 -8.66 5.42
N ARG A 87 1.10 -7.58 5.81
CA ARG A 87 0.42 -7.46 7.11
C ARG A 87 -0.69 -8.49 7.31
N ARG A 88 -1.48 -8.79 6.26
CA ARG A 88 -2.48 -9.89 6.27
C ARG A 88 -1.83 -11.22 6.62
N ARG A 89 -0.70 -11.55 6.00
CA ARG A 89 -0.01 -12.84 6.20
C ARG A 89 0.58 -12.98 7.59
N TYR A 90 0.97 -11.88 8.23
CA TYR A 90 1.46 -11.88 9.62
C TYR A 90 0.34 -11.90 10.66
N ARG A 91 -0.86 -11.33 10.39
CA ARG A 91 -2.03 -11.43 11.29
C ARG A 91 -2.59 -12.85 11.41
N LEU A 92 -2.45 -13.68 10.37
CA LEU A 92 -2.94 -15.06 10.35
C LEU A 92 -2.04 -16.07 11.09
N ARG A 93 -0.88 -15.63 11.60
CA ARG A 93 0.10 -16.50 12.30
C ARG A 93 0.25 -16.17 13.80
N CYS A 94 -0.56 -15.26 14.32
CA CYS A 94 -0.65 -14.96 15.75
C CYS A 94 -1.97 -15.50 16.29
#